data_AF-B6WAE2-F1
#
_entry.id   AF-B6WAE2-F1
#
_cell.length_a   1.000
_cell.length_b   1.000
_cell.length_c   1.000
_cell.angle_alpha   90.00
_cell.angle_beta   90.00
_cell.angle_gamma   90.00
#
_symmetry.space_group_name_H-M   'P 1'
#
loop_
_entity.id
_entity.type
_entity.pdbx_description
1 polymer ?
#
loop_
_entity_poly.entity_id
_entity_poly.type
_entity_poly.pdbx_seq_one_letter_code
_entity_poly.pdbx_strand_id
1 'polypeptide(L)' 'MKYEDLQPKEVFHWFKEISNIPRESGNEKGISDFLVNFAKERNLEYWQDDVLNVYIKKEAKKRL' A
#
# COMPACT_ATOMS: atom_id res chain seq x y z
N MET A 1 -3.37 21.11 -14.54
CA MET A 1 -3.63 20.73 -13.13
C MET A 1 -2.52 19.77 -12.74
N LYS A 2 -1.79 20.02 -11.66
CA LYS A 2 -0.76 19.06 -11.23
C LYS A 2 -1.39 18.04 -10.28
N TYR A 3 -0.83 16.83 -10.20
CA TYR A 3 -1.43 15.77 -9.38
C TYR A 3 -1.37 16.11 -7.88
N GLU A 4 -0.39 16.93 -7.48
CA GLU A 4 -0.22 17.43 -6.11
C GLU A 4 -1.38 18.33 -5.64
N ASP A 5 -2.15 18.87 -6.57
CA ASP A 5 -3.27 19.77 -6.28
C ASP A 5 -4.57 18.97 -5.96
N LEU A 6 -4.60 17.68 -6.27
CA LEU A 6 -5.79 16.84 -6.12
C LEU A 6 -6.07 16.52 -4.64
N GLN A 7 -7.35 16.53 -4.27
CA GLN A 7 -7.81 16.17 -2.93
C GLN A 7 -8.55 14.82 -2.95
N PRO A 8 -8.35 13.96 -1.94
CA PRO A 8 -7.49 14.15 -0.76
C PRO A 8 -5.99 13.92 -1.07
N LYS A 9 -5.11 14.79 -0.56
CA LYS A 9 -3.66 14.72 -0.83
C LYS A 9 -3.04 13.34 -0.55
N GLU A 10 -3.41 12.72 0.56
CA GLU A 10 -2.89 11.41 0.96
C GLU A 10 -3.19 10.31 -0.07
N VAL A 11 -4.40 10.29 -0.63
CA VAL A 11 -4.80 9.29 -1.63
C VAL A 11 -3.94 9.44 -2.89
N PHE A 12 -3.75 10.67 -3.36
CA PHE A 12 -2.96 10.93 -4.57
C PHE A 12 -1.45 10.76 -4.35
N HIS A 13 -0.96 10.98 -3.13
CA HIS A 13 0.40 10.62 -2.75
C HIS A 13 0.62 9.10 -2.92
N TRP A 14 -0.20 8.26 -2.27
CA TRP A 14 -0.07 6.80 -2.38
C TRP A 14 -0.31 6.29 -3.79
N PHE A 15 -1.25 6.88 -4.53
CA PHE A 15 -1.48 6.54 -5.93
C PHE A 15 -0.20 6.73 -6.77
N LYS A 16 0.53 7.83 -6.57
CA LYS A 16 1.80 8.06 -7.27
C LYS A 16 2.86 7.05 -6.86
N GLU A 17 3.06 6.83 -5.56
CA GLU A 17 4.06 5.88 -5.06
C GLU A 17 3.81 4.47 -5.64
N ILE A 18 2.56 4.01 -5.61
CA ILE A 18 2.16 2.71 -6.18
C ILE A 18 2.31 2.68 -7.72
N SER A 19 2.01 3.78 -8.41
CA SER A 19 2.09 3.84 -9.88
C SER A 19 3.52 3.84 -10.42
N ASN A 20 4.51 4.21 -9.59
CA ASN A 20 5.92 4.12 -9.96
C ASN A 20 6.48 2.69 -9.90
N ILE A 21 5.71 1.72 -9.37
CA ILE A 21 6.11 0.32 -9.25
C ILE A 21 5.56 -0.46 -10.45
N PRO A 22 6.41 -1.07 -11.29
CA PRO A 22 5.97 -2.02 -12.32
C PRO A 22 5.20 -3.18 -11.70
N ARG A 23 4.05 -3.55 -12.28
CA ARG A 23 3.05 -4.45 -11.68
C ARG A 23 2.07 -5.03 -12.71
N GLU A 24 2.55 -5.26 -13.92
CA GLU A 24 1.83 -6.04 -14.93
C GLU A 24 1.59 -7.47 -14.43
N SER A 25 0.65 -8.18 -15.06
CA SER A 25 0.34 -9.58 -14.70
C SER A 25 1.60 -10.45 -14.77
N GLY A 26 1.92 -11.13 -13.65
CA GLY A 26 3.13 -11.93 -13.48
C GLY A 26 4.33 -11.17 -12.90
N ASN A 27 4.21 -9.87 -12.63
CA ASN A 27 5.24 -9.02 -12.00
C ASN A 27 4.74 -8.35 -10.71
N GLU A 28 4.01 -9.09 -9.87
CA GLU A 28 3.36 -8.55 -8.68
C GLU A 28 4.34 -8.36 -7.50
N LYS A 29 5.55 -8.93 -7.56
CA LYS A 29 6.47 -8.96 -6.42
C LYS A 29 6.83 -7.58 -5.90
N GLY A 30 7.08 -6.61 -6.80
CA GLY A 30 7.44 -5.26 -6.41
C GLY A 30 6.34 -4.56 -5.60
N ILE A 31 5.09 -4.63 -6.06
CA ILE A 31 3.96 -4.01 -5.36
C ILE A 31 3.61 -4.78 -4.08
N SER A 32 3.76 -6.12 -4.09
CA SER A 32 3.56 -6.96 -2.92
C SER A 32 4.54 -6.61 -1.79
N ASP A 33 5.83 -6.51 -2.10
CA ASP A 33 6.88 -6.13 -1.13
C ASP A 33 6.67 -4.70 -0.61
N PHE A 34 6.23 -3.77 -1.46
CA PHE A 34 5.90 -2.40 -1.05
C PHE A 34 4.77 -2.37 -0.01
N LEU A 35 3.68 -3.12 -0.23
CA LEU A 35 2.56 -3.19 0.71
C LEU A 35 2.96 -3.83 2.05
N VAL A 36 3.80 -4.86 2.01
CA VAL A 36 4.38 -5.48 3.20
C VAL A 36 5.22 -4.47 3.99
N ASN A 37 6.09 -3.71 3.33
CA ASN A 37 6.90 -2.68 3.98
C ASN A 37 6.04 -1.53 4.54
N PHE A 38 5.01 -1.11 3.80
CA PHE A 38 4.04 -0.12 4.27
C PHE A 38 3.41 -0.54 5.60
N ALA A 39 3.02 -1.81 5.73
CA ALA A 39 2.45 -2.37 6.96
C ALA A 39 3.49 -2.47 8.08
N LYS A 40 4.69 -2.99 7.78
CA LYS A 40 5.81 -3.10 8.74
C LYS A 40 6.17 -1.75 9.37
N GLU A 41 6.39 -0.72 8.56
CA GLU A 41 6.75 0.64 9.01
C GLU A 41 5.70 1.27 9.92
N ARG A 42 4.43 0.88 9.77
CA ARG A 42 3.29 1.38 10.54
C ARG A 42 2.92 0.46 11.70
N ASN A 43 3.72 -0.58 11.94
CA ASN A 43 3.48 -1.60 12.96
C ASN A 43 2.07 -2.20 12.87
N LEU A 44 1.61 -2.49 11.65
CA LEU A 44 0.35 -3.17 11.37
C LEU A 44 0.55 -4.67 11.30
N GLU A 45 -0.49 -5.44 11.62
CA GLU A 45 -0.52 -6.87 11.38
C GLU A 45 -0.62 -7.12 9.87
N TYR A 46 0.19 -8.01 9.32
CA TYR A 46 0.16 -8.34 7.90
C TYR A 46 0.52 -9.79 7.63
N TRP A 47 0.09 -10.29 6.48
CA TRP A 47 0.47 -11.58 5.93
C TRP A 47 0.73 -11.44 4.42
N GLN A 48 1.74 -12.13 3.92
CA GLN A 48 2.02 -12.27 2.48
C GLN A 48 2.02 -13.77 2.18
N ASP A 49 1.24 -14.21 1.21
CA ASP A 49 1.18 -15.63 0.82
C ASP A 49 2.20 -16.00 -0.26
N ASP A 50 2.29 -17.29 -0.57
CA ASP A 50 3.26 -17.83 -1.54
C ASP A 50 3.05 -17.35 -2.98
N VAL A 51 1.87 -16.77 -3.27
CA VAL A 51 1.51 -16.20 -4.58
C VAL A 51 1.39 -14.67 -4.53
N LEU A 52 2.02 -14.04 -3.54
CA LEU A 52 2.20 -12.60 -3.40
C LEU A 52 0.94 -11.77 -3.09
N ASN A 53 -0.15 -12.39 -2.64
CA ASN A 53 -1.26 -11.63 -2.08
C ASN A 53 -0.86 -11.06 -0.72
N VAL A 54 -1.36 -9.85 -0.41
CA VAL A 54 -1.05 -9.16 0.85
C VAL A 54 -2.32 -8.87 1.63
N TYR A 55 -2.37 -9.35 2.88
CA TYR A 55 -3.38 -8.98 3.86
C TYR A 55 -2.76 -7.99 4.85
N ILE A 56 -3.42 -6.85 5.08
CA ILE A 56 -3.01 -5.86 6.08
C ILE A 56 -4.20 -5.61 7.01
N LYS A 57 -4.00 -5.86 8.30
CA LYS A 57 -5.00 -5.65 9.34
C LYS A 57 -4.60 -4.52 10.25
N LYS A 58 -5.56 -3.62 10.45
CA LYS A 58 -5.47 -2.50 11.38
C LYS A 58 -6.61 -2.62 12.37
N GLU A 59 -6.27 -2.74 13.64
CA GLU A 59 -7.25 -2.74 14.72
C GLU A 59 -8.08 -1.44 14.72
N ALA A 60 -9.35 -1.56 15.09
CA ALA A 60 -10.21 -0.40 15.22
C ALA A 60 -9.66 0.54 16.30
N LYS A 61 -9.68 1.85 16.03
CA LYS A 61 -9.36 2.83 17.07
C LYS A 61 -10.43 2.70 18.16
N LYS A 62 -10.01 2.55 19.43
CA LYS A 62 -10.95 2.64 20.56
C LYS A 62 -11.68 3.98 20.46
N ARG A 63 -13.00 3.91 20.45
CA ARG A 63 -13.84 5.10 20.58
C ARG A 63 -13.64 5.61 22.01
N LEU A 64 -13.02 6.77 22.14
CA LEU A 64 -12.95 7.52 23.40
C LEU A 64 -14.32 8.12 23.70
#